data_AF-A0A9Q2ESI2-F1
#
_entry.id   AF-A0A9Q2ESI2-F1
#
_cell.length_a   1.000
_cell.length_b   1.000
_cell.length_c   1.000
_cell.angle_alpha   90.00
_cell.angle_beta   90.00
_cell.angle_gamma   90.00
#
_symmetry.space_group_name_H-M   'P 1'
#
loop_
_entity.id
_entity.type
_entity.pdbx_description
1 polymer ?
#
loop_
_entity_poly.entity_id
_entity_poly.type
_entity_poly.pdbx_seq_one_letter_code
_entity_poly.pdbx_strand_id
1 'polypeptide(L)'
;MQAVSSRVKVELIAIDGKALCSSHNRGDRQSTIHIVSAFAIANKVALGQVKIDAKSNKITAIPELLALLDMRGCLISIDGDGLPDRDSGPGCR
;
A
#
# COMPACT_ATOMS: atom_id res chain seq x y z
N MET A 1 16.27 0.44 -19.16
CA MET A 1 14.94 -0.14 -18.87
C MET A 1 13.88 0.89 -19.23
N GLN A 2 12.89 0.55 -20.08
CA GLN A 2 11.72 1.40 -20.34
C GLN A 2 10.53 0.85 -19.54
N ALA A 3 9.76 1.72 -18.89
CA ALA A 3 8.53 1.32 -18.18
C ALA A 3 7.45 0.89 -19.18
N VAL A 4 6.76 -0.22 -18.94
CA VAL A 4 5.67 -0.72 -19.81
C VAL A 4 4.49 0.26 -19.85
N SER A 5 4.31 1.05 -18.78
CA SER A 5 3.31 2.13 -18.72
C SER A 5 3.54 3.25 -19.73
N SER A 6 4.72 3.39 -20.34
CA SER A 6 4.91 4.35 -21.45
C SER A 6 4.43 3.81 -22.80
N ARG A 7 4.24 2.49 -22.92
CA ARG A 7 3.76 1.82 -24.14
C ARG A 7 2.25 1.60 -24.14
N VAL A 8 1.63 1.67 -22.96
CA VAL A 8 0.19 1.51 -22.78
C VAL A 8 -0.32 2.78 -22.11
N LYS A 9 -1.37 3.41 -22.66
CA LYS A 9 -1.89 4.69 -22.15
C LYS A 9 -2.71 4.49 -20.86
N VAL A 10 -2.04 4.03 -19.80
CA VAL A 10 -2.60 3.76 -18.47
C VAL A 10 -1.87 4.58 -17.42
N GLU A 11 -2.61 5.05 -16.43
CA GLU A 11 -2.02 5.72 -15.27
C GLU A 11 -1.59 4.67 -14.24
N LEU A 12 -0.34 4.77 -13.79
CA LEU A 12 0.23 3.84 -12.81
C LEU A 12 0.09 4.42 -11.40
N ILE A 13 -0.68 3.73 -10.57
CA ILE A 13 -0.87 4.03 -9.15
C ILE A 13 -0.12 3.00 -8.32
N ALA A 14 0.80 3.45 -7.49
CA ALA A 14 1.50 2.61 -6.52
C ALA A 14 0.78 2.64 -5.19
N ILE A 15 0.51 1.48 -4.61
CA ILE A 15 -0.02 1.31 -3.27
C ILE A 15 1.05 0.65 -2.43
N ASP A 16 1.46 1.32 -1.36
CA ASP A 16 2.53 0.89 -0.47
C ASP A 16 2.12 1.03 0.99
N GLY A 17 2.49 0.03 1.79
CA GLY A 17 2.25 -0.02 3.24
C GLY A 17 3.50 0.36 4.02
N LYS A 18 3.59 1.60 4.49
CA LYS A 18 4.72 2.09 5.30
C LYS A 18 4.45 1.96 6.79
N ALA A 19 5.41 1.39 7.51
CA ALA A 19 5.47 1.50 8.97
C ALA A 19 6.20 2.80 9.33
N LEU A 20 5.57 3.65 10.14
CA LEU A 20 6.22 4.86 10.64
C LEU A 20 7.15 4.50 11.80
N CYS A 21 8.41 4.19 11.48
CA CYS A 21 9.49 4.06 12.44
C CYS A 21 9.60 5.36 13.26
N SER A 22 9.57 5.25 14.59
CA SER A 22 9.58 6.37 15.56
C SER A 22 8.23 7.04 15.90
N SER A 23 7.09 6.51 15.48
CA SER A 23 5.75 6.94 15.98
C SER A 23 5.41 6.43 17.40
N HIS A 24 6.39 5.83 18.08
CA HIS A 24 6.23 5.13 19.34
C HIS A 24 5.75 6.07 20.46
N ASN A 25 4.58 5.80 21.01
CA ASN A 25 4.12 6.50 22.20
C ASN A 25 4.83 5.88 23.42
N ARG A 26 5.50 6.68 24.27
CA ARG A 26 6.34 6.18 25.38
C ARG A 26 5.63 5.30 26.41
N GLY A 27 4.30 5.22 26.38
CA GLY A 27 3.48 4.39 27.26
C GLY A 27 3.02 3.05 26.69
N ASP A 28 3.20 2.80 25.38
CA ASP A 28 2.65 1.61 24.73
C ASP A 28 3.64 0.99 23.73
N ARG A 29 4.20 -0.17 24.13
CA ARG A 29 5.24 -0.93 23.40
C ARG A 29 4.77 -1.46 22.04
N GLN A 30 3.49 -1.31 21.66
CA GLN A 30 2.91 -1.83 20.43
C GLN A 30 2.44 -0.76 19.42
N SER A 31 2.60 0.53 19.73
CA SER A 31 1.97 1.62 18.96
C SER A 31 2.73 2.05 17.68
N THR A 32 3.28 1.12 16.91
CA THR A 32 3.81 1.46 15.58
C THR A 32 2.63 1.76 14.66
N ILE A 33 2.54 3.00 14.18
CA ILE A 33 1.50 3.38 13.23
C ILE A 33 1.89 2.87 11.85
N HIS A 34 1.02 2.05 11.26
CA HIS A 34 1.14 1.62 9.88
C HIS A 34 0.20 2.47 9.01
N ILE A 35 0.65 2.83 7.81
CA ILE A 35 -0.12 3.63 6.86
C ILE A 35 -0.04 2.95 5.50
N VAL A 36 -1.19 2.78 4.85
CA VAL A 36 -1.28 2.41 3.44
C VAL A 36 -1.52 3.68 2.64
N SER A 37 -0.72 3.91 1.60
CA SER A 37 -0.81 5.12 0.77
C SER A 37 -0.95 4.75 -0.71
N ALA A 38 -1.76 5.52 -1.44
CA ALA A 38 -1.89 5.46 -2.88
C ALA A 38 -1.16 6.64 -3.52
N PHE A 39 -0.27 6.37 -4.46
CA PHE A 39 0.63 7.34 -5.06
C PHE A 39 0.55 7.31 -6.59
N ALA A 40 0.15 8.41 -7.20
CA ALA A 40 0.12 8.58 -8.65
C ALA A 40 1.53 8.90 -9.16
N ILE A 41 2.15 7.94 -9.85
CA ILE A 41 3.56 8.07 -10.28
C ILE A 41 3.71 9.17 -11.32
N ALA A 42 2.77 9.28 -12.26
CA ALA A 42 2.80 10.27 -13.32
C ALA A 42 2.80 11.71 -12.76
N ASN A 43 1.95 11.95 -11.76
CA ASN A 43 1.75 13.27 -11.19
C ASN A 43 2.64 13.54 -9.97
N LYS A 44 3.30 12.49 -9.44
CA LYS A 44 4.12 12.52 -8.22
C LYS A 44 3.34 13.01 -7.00
N VAL A 45 2.06 12.60 -6.89
CA VAL A 45 1.13 13.04 -5.84
C VAL A 45 0.58 11.84 -5.08
N ALA A 46 0.48 11.97 -3.76
CA ALA A 46 -0.27 11.03 -2.93
C ALA A 46 -1.77 11.32 -3.09
N LEU A 47 -2.54 10.34 -3.57
CA LEU A 47 -3.98 10.45 -3.78
C LEU A 47 -4.77 10.22 -2.51
N GLY A 48 -4.28 9.36 -1.63
CA GLY A 48 -4.95 9.01 -0.39
C GLY A 48 -4.06 8.18 0.51
N GLN A 49 -4.38 8.19 1.80
CA GLN A 49 -3.71 7.39 2.81
C GLN A 49 -4.69 6.95 3.89
N VAL A 50 -4.57 5.70 4.33
CA VAL A 50 -5.36 5.13 5.41
C VAL A 50 -4.42 4.64 6.49
N LYS A 51 -4.68 5.07 7.73
CA LYS A 51 -3.97 4.57 8.91
C LYS A 51 -4.52 3.20 9.28
N ILE A 52 -3.63 2.25 9.51
CA ILE A 52 -3.94 0.90 9.99
C ILE A 52 -3.20 0.64 11.30
N ASP A 53 -3.85 -0.15 12.16
CA ASP A 53 -3.21 -0.63 13.38
C ASP A 53 -2.25 -1.78 13.07
N ALA A 54 -1.24 -2.01 13.92
CA ALA A 54 -0.22 -3.05 13.72
C ALA A 54 -0.80 -4.47 13.65
N LYS A 55 -1.98 -4.69 14.25
CA LYS A 55 -2.73 -5.95 14.19
C LYS A 55 -3.75 -6.00 13.04
N SER A 56 -4.01 -4.88 12.37
CA SER A 56 -4.98 -4.80 11.27
C SER A 56 -4.34 -5.27 9.97
N ASN A 57 -5.03 -6.18 9.27
CA ASN A 57 -4.50 -6.77 8.05
C ASN A 57 -4.56 -5.75 6.89
N LYS A 58 -3.42 -5.49 6.25
CA LYS A 58 -3.32 -4.68 5.02
C LYS A 58 -4.31 -5.12 3.93
N ILE A 59 -4.68 -6.41 3.93
CA ILE A 59 -5.68 -7.03 3.05
C ILE A 59 -7.02 -6.28 3.05
N THR A 60 -7.50 -5.79 4.19
CA THR A 60 -8.80 -5.09 4.26
C THR A 60 -8.67 -3.60 4.00
N ALA A 61 -7.55 -3.00 4.36
CA ALA A 61 -7.32 -1.56 4.19
C ALA A 61 -7.10 -1.14 2.73
N ILE A 62 -6.55 -2.03 1.90
CA ILE A 62 -6.38 -1.75 0.46
C ILE A 62 -7.76 -1.55 -0.20
N PRO A 63 -8.73 -2.50 -0.13
CA PRO A 63 -10.08 -2.28 -0.64
C PRO A 63 -10.76 -1.02 -0.14
N GLU A 64 -10.61 -0.67 1.14
CA GLU A 64 -11.15 0.57 1.71
C GLU A 64 -10.54 1.81 1.05
N LEU A 65 -9.21 1.83 0.88
CA LEU A 65 -8.52 2.91 0.17
C LEU A 65 -8.93 2.98 -1.31
N LEU A 66 -9.12 1.83 -1.97
CA LEU A 66 -9.60 1.82 -3.36
C LEU A 66 -11.04 2.31 -3.49
N ALA A 67 -11.91 2.02 -2.51
CA ALA A 67 -13.30 2.46 -2.53
C ALA A 67 -13.43 3.99 -2.41
N LEU A 68 -12.45 4.65 -1.80
CA LEU A 68 -12.39 6.11 -1.68
C LEU A 68 -11.89 6.81 -2.95
N LEU A 69 -11.26 6.09 -3.88
CA LEU A 69 -10.61 6.64 -5.07
C LEU A 69 -11.24 6.08 -6.35
N ASP A 70 -11.63 6.95 -7.29
CA ASP A 70 -12.04 6.50 -8.62
C ASP A 70 -10.81 6.13 -9.46
N MET A 71 -10.48 4.83 -9.50
CA MET A 71 -9.28 4.31 -10.17
C MET A 71 -9.60 3.48 -11.43
N ARG A 72 -10.73 3.75 -12.09
CA ARG A 72 -11.09 3.06 -13.33
C ARG A 72 -10.08 3.36 -14.45
N GLY A 73 -9.59 2.31 -15.11
CA GLY A 73 -8.61 2.43 -16.20
C GLY A 73 -7.17 2.69 -15.74
N CYS A 74 -6.92 2.69 -14.44
CA CYS A 74 -5.58 2.77 -13.87
C CYS A 74 -4.97 1.38 -13.68
N LEU A 75 -3.65 1.28 -13.84
CA LEU A 75 -2.88 0.11 -13.44
C LEU A 75 -2.43 0.31 -12.00
N ILE A 76 -2.80 -0.63 -11.12
CA ILE A 76 -2.47 -0.57 -9.70
C ILE A 76 -1.35 -1.55 -9.41
N SER A 77 -0.24 -1.05 -8.85
CA SER A 77 0.86 -1.86 -8.31
C SER A 77 0.76 -1.84 -6.79
N ILE A 78 0.62 -3.00 -6.17
CA ILE A 78 0.53 -3.13 -4.71
C ILE A 78 1.85 -3.76 -4.23
N ASP A 79 2.57 -3.05 -3.37
CA ASP A 79 3.74 -3.57 -2.66
C ASP A 79 3.35 -3.88 -1.21
N GLY A 80 3.43 -5.15 -0.84
CA GLY A 80 3.00 -5.61 0.47
C GLY A 80 3.09 -7.13 0.63
N ASP A 81 3.70 -7.54 1.73
CA ASP A 81 3.60 -8.84 2.38
C ASP A 81 2.15 -9.14 2.80
N GLY A 82 1.24 -9.30 1.86
CA GLY A 82 -0.19 -9.44 2.15
C GLY A 82 -1.08 -9.70 0.95
N LEU A 83 -0.53 -9.97 -0.23
CA LEU A 83 -1.30 -10.66 -1.27
C LEU A 83 -1.56 -12.09 -0.77
N PRO A 84 -2.76 -12.66 -0.91
CA PRO A 84 -3.01 -14.04 -0.51
C PRO A 84 -2.14 -14.98 -1.35
N ASP A 85 -0.99 -15.34 -0.81
CA ASP A 85 -0.16 -16.42 -1.33
C ASP A 85 -1.01 -17.69 -1.23
N ARG A 86 -1.37 -18.27 -2.38
CA ARG A 86 -1.96 -19.62 -2.40
C ARG A 86 -0.94 -20.70 -2.00
N ASP A 87 0.31 -20.34 -1.74
CA ASP A 87 1.42 -21.27 -1.59
C ASP A 87 2.54 -20.75 -0.67
N SER A 88 2.20 -20.31 0.55
CA SER A 88 3.20 -19.90 1.55
C SER A 88 3.53 -21.04 2.51
N GLY A 89 4.55 -21.82 2.15
CA GLY A 89 5.38 -22.55 3.12
C GLY A 89 6.17 -21.58 4.02
N PRO A 90 6.73 -22.05 5.15
CA PRO A 90 7.30 -21.15 6.15
C PRO A 90 8.69 -20.69 5.71
N GLY A 91 8.84 -19.39 5.46
CA GLY A 91 10.14 -18.75 5.32
C GLY A 91 9.98 -17.26 4.97
N CYS A 92 10.81 -16.35 5.44
CA CYS A 92 11.97 -16.48 6.33
C CYS A 92 12.40 -15.05 6.75
N ARG A 93 12.74 -14.89 8.04
CA ARG A 93 13.62 -13.89 8.68
C ARG A 93 13.38 -12.39 8.48
#